data_AF-A0A3D2U2X8-F1
#
_entry.id   AF-A0A3D2U2X8-F1
#
_cell.length_a   1.000
_cell.length_b   1.000
_cell.length_c   1.000
_cell.angle_alpha   90.00
_cell.angle_beta   90.00
_cell.angle_gamma   90.00
#
_symmetry.space_group_name_H-M   'P 1'
#
loop_
_entity.id
_entity.type
_entity.pdbx_description
1 polymer ?
#
loop_
_entity_poly.entity_id
_entity_poly.type
_entity_poly.pdbx_seq_one_letter_code
_entity_poly.pdbx_strand_id
1 'polypeptide(L)'
;MTDRRFTLVVWLLGISLAGLFWWPLVTGGGFVGGDIYSYYFPQKTFYAEQLQQGHSPFWNDRVGHGYPMLAESQAGVFYPPHLALYTWLEVNTAY
;
A
#
# COMPACT_ATOMS: atom_id res chain seq x y z
N MET A 1 -5.28 -8.93 -39.12
CA MET A 1 -3.85 -8.72 -38.83
C MET A 1 -3.71 -7.32 -38.26
N THR A 2 -3.62 -7.17 -36.94
CA THR A 2 -3.44 -5.83 -36.34
C THR A 2 -2.04 -5.33 -36.69
N ASP A 3 -1.94 -4.15 -37.28
CA ASP A 3 -0.65 -3.54 -37.64
C ASP A 3 0.20 -3.35 -36.38
N ARG A 4 1.44 -3.84 -36.41
CA ARG A 4 2.41 -3.71 -35.30
C ARG A 4 2.61 -2.25 -34.88
N ARG A 5 2.49 -1.30 -35.81
CA ARG A 5 2.57 0.15 -35.53
C ARG A 5 1.39 0.62 -34.69
N PHE A 6 0.18 0.15 -35.01
CA PHE A 6 -1.02 0.48 -34.25
C PHE A 6 -0.92 -0.03 -32.81
N THR A 7 -0.48 -1.28 -32.62
CA THR A 7 -0.26 -1.86 -31.29
C THR A 7 0.74 -1.04 -30.47
N LEU A 8 1.86 -0.63 -31.07
CA LEU A 8 2.86 0.21 -30.40
C LEU A 8 2.28 1.57 -29.96
N VAL A 9 1.51 2.22 -30.82
CA VAL A 9 0.86 3.49 -30.48
C VAL A 9 -0.11 3.33 -29.30
N VAL A 10 -0.91 2.26 -29.30
CA VAL A 10 -1.84 1.98 -28.20
C VAL A 10 -1.10 1.77 -26.87
N TRP A 11 -0.02 0.99 -26.87
CA TRP A 11 0.79 0.78 -25.66
C TRP A 11 1.45 2.06 -25.17
N LEU A 12 2.05 2.84 -26.07
CA LEU A 12 2.69 4.12 -25.71
C LEU A 12 1.68 5.10 -25.13
N LEU A 13 0.49 5.20 -25.72
CA LEU A 13 -0.57 6.04 -25.20
C LEU A 13 -1.04 5.56 -23.83
N GLY A 14 -1.26 4.25 -23.67
CA GLY A 14 -1.65 3.65 -22.38
C GLY A 14 -0.64 3.91 -21.27
N ILE A 15 0.66 3.71 -21.53
CA ILE A 15 1.74 3.98 -20.58
C ILE A 15 1.83 5.48 -20.28
N SER A 16 1.68 6.34 -21.29
CA SER A 16 1.76 7.79 -21.11
C SER A 16 0.61 8.32 -20.26
N LEU A 17 -0.61 7.84 -20.49
CA LEU A 17 -1.78 8.16 -19.65
C LEU A 17 -1.60 7.60 -18.24
N ALA A 18 -1.13 6.36 -18.10
CA ALA A 18 -0.88 5.78 -16.80
C ALA A 18 0.16 6.60 -16.01
N GLY A 19 1.25 7.00 -16.66
CA GLY A 19 2.24 7.91 -16.07
C GLY A 19 1.64 9.25 -15.68
N LEU A 20 0.86 9.89 -16.56
CA LEU A 20 0.26 11.20 -16.29
C LEU A 20 -0.68 11.18 -15.07
N PHE A 21 -1.51 10.15 -14.93
CA PHE A 21 -2.51 10.07 -13.86
C PHE A 21 -1.97 9.46 -12.56
N TRP A 22 -1.06 8.48 -12.65
CA TRP A 22 -0.65 7.67 -11.51
C TRP A 22 0.78 7.94 -11.03
N TRP A 23 1.52 8.85 -11.66
CA TRP A 23 2.86 9.26 -11.20
C TRP A 23 2.92 9.63 -9.71
N PRO A 24 1.93 10.36 -9.13
CA PRO A 24 1.96 10.69 -7.71
C PRO A 24 2.06 9.45 -6.81
N LEU A 25 1.42 8.33 -7.17
CA LEU A 25 1.48 7.09 -6.40
C LEU A 25 2.90 6.51 -6.37
N VAL A 26 3.64 6.63 -7.48
CA VAL A 26 5.03 6.14 -7.58
C VAL A 26 5.99 7.01 -6.77
N THR A 27 5.63 8.28 -6.51
CA THR A 27 6.40 9.21 -5.70
C THR A 27 5.99 9.24 -4.22
N GLY A 28 5.21 8.26 -3.74
CA GLY A 28 4.76 8.17 -2.35
C GLY A 28 3.46 8.93 -2.04
N GLY A 29 2.71 9.34 -3.06
CA GLY A 29 1.36 9.84 -2.91
C GLY A 29 0.39 8.70 -2.59
N GLY A 30 -0.64 8.98 -1.79
CA GLY A 30 -1.67 8.02 -1.42
C GLY A 30 -3.05 8.37 -1.95
N PHE A 31 -3.98 7.42 -1.84
CA PHE A 31 -5.39 7.68 -2.08
C PHE A 31 -6.00 8.42 -0.88
N VAL A 32 -6.73 9.50 -1.16
CA VAL A 32 -7.51 10.24 -0.16
C VAL A 32 -8.98 9.98 -0.40
N GLY A 33 -9.65 9.47 0.63
CA GLY A 33 -11.08 9.15 0.61
C GLY A 33 -11.38 7.68 0.90
N GLY A 34 -12.65 7.41 1.18
CA GLY A 34 -13.11 6.07 1.54
C GLY A 34 -12.48 5.53 2.82
N ASP A 35 -12.68 4.24 3.05
CA ASP A 35 -12.09 3.46 4.14
C ASP A 35 -10.57 3.25 3.96
N ILE A 36 -10.06 3.29 2.73
CA ILE A 36 -8.63 3.21 2.39
C ILE A 36 -7.84 4.21 3.24
N TYR A 37 -8.22 5.49 3.19
CA TYR A 37 -7.50 6.54 3.91
C TYR A 37 -7.87 6.59 5.40
N SER A 38 -9.16 6.52 5.74
CA SER A 38 -9.60 6.77 7.12
C SER A 38 -9.46 5.56 8.05
N TYR A 39 -9.42 4.35 7.50
CA TYR A 39 -9.42 3.10 8.28
C TYR A 39 -8.19 2.24 8.00
N TYR A 40 -7.86 1.95 6.74
CA TYR A 40 -6.79 1.01 6.41
C TYR A 40 -5.39 1.63 6.49
N PHE A 41 -5.22 2.86 6.03
CA PHE A 41 -3.93 3.53 6.08
C PHE A 41 -3.37 3.65 7.52
N PRO A 42 -4.14 4.13 8.53
CA PRO A 42 -3.67 4.18 9.92
C PRO A 42 -3.26 2.80 10.48
N GLN A 43 -3.94 1.73 10.06
CA GLN A 43 -3.58 0.38 10.46
C GLN A 43 -2.23 -0.06 9.90
N LYS A 44 -1.94 0.30 8.64
CA LYS A 44 -0.63 0.03 8.02
C LYS A 44 0.46 0.90 8.62
N THR A 45 0.14 2.14 9.01
CA THR A 45 1.04 3.00 9.78
C THR A 45 1.43 2.34 11.11
N PHE A 46 0.45 1.86 11.88
CA PHE A 46 0.73 1.11 13.12
C PHE A 46 1.58 -0.13 12.85
N TYR A 47 1.22 -0.92 11.84
CA TYR A 47 1.95 -2.14 11.47
C TYR A 47 3.42 -1.87 11.13
N ALA A 48 3.68 -0.85 10.29
CA ALA A 48 5.02 -0.44 9.91
C ALA A 48 5.84 0.03 11.10
N GLU A 49 5.26 0.87 11.97
CA GLU A 49 5.94 1.35 13.17
C GLU A 49 6.33 0.21 14.13
N GLN A 50 5.44 -0.75 14.37
CA GLN A 50 5.75 -1.90 15.24
C GLN A 50 6.89 -2.74 14.66
N LEU A 51 6.87 -3.03 13.35
CA LEU A 51 7.93 -3.80 12.71
C LEU A 51 9.28 -3.09 12.74
N GLN A 52 9.30 -1.80 12.43
CA GLN A 52 10.53 -0.99 12.42
C GLN A 52 11.13 -0.84 13.82
N GLN A 53 10.30 -0.88 14.86
CA GLN A 53 10.74 -0.88 16.27
C GLN A 53 11.10 -2.27 16.81
N GLY A 54 10.90 -3.33 16.03
CA GLY A 54 11.12 -4.71 16.48
C GLY A 54 10.07 -5.20 17.50
N HIS A 55 8.92 -4.55 17.56
CA HIS A 55 7.79 -4.94 18.40
C HIS A 55 6.83 -5.89 17.69
N SER A 56 5.94 -6.51 18.46
CA SER A 56 4.93 -7.43 17.96
C SER A 56 3.74 -6.67 17.35
N PRO A 57 3.42 -6.84 16.06
CA PRO A 57 2.33 -6.12 15.41
C PRO A 57 0.96 -6.82 15.55
N PHE A 58 0.79 -7.74 16.51
CA PHE A 58 -0.40 -8.61 16.58
C PHE A 58 -1.60 -7.98 17.29
N TRP A 59 -1.38 -6.98 18.13
CA TRP A 59 -2.42 -6.27 18.87
C TRP A 59 -2.27 -4.77 18.63
N ASN A 60 -3.32 -4.15 18.07
CA ASN A 60 -3.36 -2.71 17.88
C ASN A 60 -4.10 -2.07 19.06
N ASP A 61 -3.39 -1.31 19.87
CA ASP A 61 -3.90 -0.64 21.07
C ASP A 61 -4.43 0.78 20.80
N ARG A 62 -4.28 1.29 19.57
CA ARG A 62 -4.62 2.69 19.22
C ARG A 62 -6.08 2.91 18.85
N VAL A 63 -6.89 1.85 18.76
CA VAL A 63 -8.29 1.92 18.31
C VAL A 63 -9.21 1.35 19.38
N GLY A 64 -10.10 2.19 19.92
CA GLY A 64 -11.06 1.78 20.95
C GLY A 64 -10.36 1.25 22.21
N HIS A 65 -10.66 0.00 22.59
CA HIS A 65 -9.97 -0.72 23.67
C HIS A 65 -8.86 -1.66 23.17
N GLY A 66 -8.46 -1.47 21.92
CA GLY A 66 -7.57 -2.33 21.17
C GLY A 66 -8.28 -3.50 20.51
N TYR A 67 -7.65 -4.06 19.48
CA TYR A 67 -8.16 -5.21 18.74
C TYR A 67 -7.02 -6.08 18.19
N PRO A 68 -7.30 -7.37 17.91
CA PRO A 68 -6.29 -8.26 17.33
C PRO A 68 -6.05 -7.90 15.86
N MET A 69 -4.96 -7.19 15.58
CA MET A 69 -4.51 -6.86 14.23
C MET A 69 -4.26 -8.12 13.39
N LEU A 70 -3.82 -9.21 14.03
CA LEU A 70 -3.65 -10.50 13.37
C LEU A 70 -4.97 -11.07 12.79
N ALA A 71 -6.11 -10.75 13.41
CA ALA A 71 -7.42 -11.19 12.93
C ALA A 71 -7.97 -10.31 11.80
N GLU A 72 -7.34 -9.17 11.52
CA GLU A 72 -7.74 -8.29 10.43
C GLU A 72 -7.18 -8.81 9.10
N SER A 73 -8.08 -9.39 8.30
CA SER A 73 -7.74 -10.00 7.00
C SER A 73 -6.96 -9.06 6.08
N GLN A 74 -7.28 -7.77 6.08
CA GLN A 74 -6.65 -6.78 5.20
C GLN A 74 -5.31 -6.26 5.73
N ALA A 75 -5.01 -6.48 7.02
CA ALA A 75 -3.71 -6.17 7.59
C ALA A 75 -2.63 -7.07 6.98
N GLY A 76 -2.94 -8.35 6.70
CA GLY A 76 -2.03 -9.27 6.03
C GLY A 76 -0.71 -9.42 6.81
N VAL A 77 -0.80 -9.53 8.14
CA VAL A 77 0.33 -9.49 9.08
C VAL A 77 1.41 -10.55 8.79
N PHE A 78 1.03 -11.71 8.28
CA PHE A 78 1.99 -12.76 7.89
C PHE A 78 2.26 -12.83 6.40
N TYR A 79 1.84 -11.83 5.62
CA TYR A 79 2.13 -11.80 4.19
C TYR A 79 3.60 -11.44 3.97
N PRO A 80 4.43 -12.33 3.37
CA PRO A 80 5.88 -12.10 3.31
C PRO A 80 6.29 -10.78 2.64
N PRO A 81 5.63 -10.31 1.56
CA PRO A 81 5.91 -8.99 1.00
C PRO A 81 5.63 -7.84 1.99
N HIS A 82 4.56 -7.90 2.79
CA HIS A 82 4.31 -6.86 3.80
C HIS A 82 5.41 -6.82 4.86
N LEU A 83 5.85 -8.00 5.35
CA LEU A 83 6.93 -8.07 6.33
C LEU A 83 8.20 -7.40 5.79
N ALA A 84 8.57 -7.69 4.54
CA ALA A 84 9.72 -7.05 3.89
C ALA A 84 9.53 -5.53 3.73
N LEU A 85 8.45 -5.12 3.06
CA LEU A 85 8.24 -3.72 2.65
C LEU A 85 8.06 -2.80 3.86
N TYR A 86 7.22 -3.17 4.83
CA TYR A 86 6.95 -2.31 5.99
C TYR A 86 8.09 -2.31 7.03
N THR A 87 9.00 -3.28 6.99
CA THR A 87 10.21 -3.26 7.84
C THR A 87 11.27 -2.30 7.29
N TRP A 88 11.41 -2.17 5.97
CA TRP A 88 12.54 -1.44 5.35
C TRP A 88 12.18 -0.12 4.69
N LEU A 89 10.91 0.10 4.32
CA LEU A 89 10.47 1.29 3.60
C LEU A 89 9.55 2.14 4.49
N GLU A 90 9.44 3.42 4.12
CA GLU A 90 8.42 4.29 4.69
C GLU A 90 7.02 3.76 4.36
N VAL A 91 6.06 3.93 5.27
CA VAL A 91 4.68 3.45 5.08
C VAL A 91 4.07 3.92 3.76
N ASN A 92 4.31 5.15 3.33
CA ASN A 92 3.79 5.69 2.06
C ASN A 92 4.40 5.03 0.81
N THR A 93 5.60 4.43 0.93
CA THR A 93 6.25 3.70 -0.17
C THR A 93 5.90 2.22 -0.14
N ALA A 94 5.61 1.67 1.05
CA ALA A 94 5.24 0.27 1.25
C ALA A 94 3.75 -0.02 1.03
N TYR A 95 2.88 0.99 1.15
CA TYR A 95 1.42 0.93 0.96
C TYR A 95 1.03 1.09 -0.51
#